data_AF-A0A4W3JZ14-F1
#
_entry.id   AF-A0A4W3JZ14-F1
#
_cell.length_a   1.000
_cell.length_b   1.000
_cell.length_c   1.000
_cell.angle_alpha   90.00
_cell.angle_beta   90.00
_cell.angle_gamma   90.00
#
_symmetry.space_group_name_H-M   'P 1'
#
loop_
_entity.id
_entity.type
_entity.pdbx_description
1 polymer ?
#
loop_
_entity_poly.entity_id
_entity_poly.type
_entity_poly.pdbx_seq_one_letter_code
_entity_poly.pdbx_strand_id
1 'polypeptide(L)'
;MDDLKRGYLRLCKESNIEPQESVLNQMHNVRDGSPMPRLDLATQSLSVDTCAVLGKVLLNDGVFTEIMLCDCMLNEEGAKLLLRGLCSNSTVKTLDIKGNNLRAAGAEALGKLLRHNKSLKSLILEWNALGMWEEGFSIFCEGVRANKVLQRLDLRNNQINHQGAGELALALKNNDTLEELDLRWNNIGLLGGRALLSALQQNKSLVRLELAGNNIPSDILKAVDQAVDHNSDRQATLKENRCRTKILSNEVHFLKTEKNKQSLPFSFRTSAMRVGQLQEALNERTSIVNSLRAKVQMTEAALTLSEQKSNDLKEFLNKMKAEKFELKERHTKDLKKEQEVDELERKCKVQQDQIFELKQEMTIVTAELKMRIAQTEDLIRCYIKCKDYYYYYCKCICGHLHLFLCQELSRVKSVSITERAKAEEELMKVRSQVRLEEQQRLSHLEEKLRLLTQSRDESQNHCTQQKQTISELQAKNNKLTFEVEGLKHRIDELFQEMSGKDQEKVTEVNKVRVELQEQIGHLQAERATQEGFKEKISTLERQLKAQSNSHRDALLDKESELASLLEKIRLKDSEIVRMREDEAQRASFLQNAILSYVQGSPLGLLTPKK
;
A
#
# COMPACT_ATOMS: atom_id res chain seq x y z
N MET A 1 29.42 -30.85 -5.89
CA MET A 1 29.05 -31.35 -4.55
C MET A 1 30.28 -31.57 -3.66
N ASP A 2 31.32 -32.28 -4.13
CA ASP A 2 32.65 -32.25 -3.45
C ASP A 2 33.32 -30.86 -3.48
N ASP A 3 32.96 -30.03 -4.45
CA ASP A 3 33.55 -28.68 -4.61
C ASP A 3 33.16 -27.70 -3.51
N LEU A 4 31.97 -27.83 -2.90
CA LEU A 4 31.53 -26.91 -1.85
C LEU A 4 32.28 -27.15 -0.54
N LYS A 5 32.38 -28.42 -0.11
CA LYS A 5 33.18 -28.82 1.05
C LYS A 5 34.66 -28.46 0.86
N ARG A 6 35.21 -28.72 -0.34
CA ARG A 6 36.58 -28.31 -0.68
C ARG A 6 36.74 -26.80 -0.69
N GLY A 7 35.75 -26.05 -1.18
CA GLY A 7 35.73 -24.60 -1.17
C GLY A 7 35.69 -24.02 0.24
N TYR A 8 34.84 -24.56 1.11
CA TYR A 8 34.75 -24.19 2.52
C TYR A 8 36.08 -24.47 3.25
N LEU A 9 36.62 -25.68 3.15
CA LEU A 9 37.92 -26.03 3.76
C LEU A 9 39.07 -25.17 3.23
N ARG A 10 39.08 -24.86 1.93
CA ARG A 10 40.07 -23.97 1.32
C ARG A 10 39.97 -22.56 1.90
N LEU A 11 38.76 -21.98 1.97
CA LEU A 11 38.55 -20.63 2.48
C LEU A 11 38.82 -20.53 3.99
N CYS A 12 38.52 -21.58 4.76
CA CYS A 12 38.93 -21.71 6.16
C CYS A 12 40.45 -21.65 6.29
N LYS A 13 41.17 -22.43 5.47
CA LYS A 13 42.65 -22.44 5.47
C LYS A 13 43.24 -21.10 5.04
N GLU A 14 42.71 -20.48 3.99
CA GLU A 14 43.15 -19.16 3.50
C GLU A 14 42.91 -18.04 4.51
N SER A 15 41.85 -18.16 5.31
CA SER A 15 41.48 -17.16 6.31
C SER A 15 42.04 -17.48 7.71
N ASN A 16 42.81 -18.56 7.86
CA ASN A 16 43.34 -19.06 9.13
C ASN A 16 42.25 -19.32 10.20
N ILE A 17 41.13 -19.90 9.77
CA ILE A 17 39.96 -20.20 10.60
C ILE A 17 39.82 -21.73 10.70
N GLU A 18 39.63 -22.26 11.91
CA GLU A 18 39.32 -23.68 12.09
C GLU A 18 37.91 -24.00 11.55
N PRO A 19 37.77 -24.99 10.65
CA PRO A 19 36.48 -25.31 10.06
C PRO A 19 35.56 -25.95 11.11
N GLN A 20 34.36 -25.39 11.26
CA GLN A 20 33.41 -25.88 12.25
C GLN A 20 32.79 -27.21 11.81
N GLU A 21 32.83 -28.21 12.71
CA GLU A 21 32.43 -29.58 12.39
C GLU A 21 30.94 -29.69 12.01
N SER A 22 30.08 -28.90 12.65
CA SER A 22 28.65 -28.82 12.34
C SER A 22 28.39 -28.46 10.87
N VAL A 23 29.17 -27.54 10.30
CA VAL A 23 29.10 -27.14 8.89
C VAL A 23 29.59 -28.27 7.99
N LEU A 24 30.70 -28.90 8.34
CA LEU A 24 31.27 -30.01 7.55
C LEU A 24 30.35 -31.23 7.50
N ASN A 25 29.66 -31.54 8.60
CA ASN A 25 28.73 -32.66 8.71
C ASN A 25 27.51 -32.47 7.79
N GLN A 26 26.99 -31.24 7.72
CA GLN A 26 25.88 -30.92 6.82
C GLN A 26 26.29 -30.95 5.35
N MET A 27 27.50 -30.48 5.03
CA MET A 27 28.06 -30.61 3.68
C MET A 27 28.36 -32.06 3.28
N HIS A 28 28.44 -32.99 4.24
CA HIS A 28 28.65 -34.42 4.00
C HIS A 28 27.33 -35.19 3.73
N ASN A 29 26.23 -34.70 4.31
CA ASN A 29 24.91 -35.34 4.27
C ASN A 29 24.07 -35.02 3.02
N VAL A 30 24.62 -34.24 2.06
CA VAL A 30 23.99 -33.96 0.75
C VAL A 30 24.05 -35.18 -0.19
N ARG A 31 24.26 -36.39 0.34
CA ARG A 31 24.21 -37.66 -0.39
C ARG A 31 22.83 -38.28 -0.23
N ASP A 32 21.83 -37.71 -0.90
CA ASP A 32 20.76 -38.51 -1.51
C ASP A 32 19.86 -37.62 -2.38
N GLY A 33 19.17 -38.23 -3.35
CA GLY A 33 18.33 -37.60 -4.37
C GLY A 33 17.10 -36.82 -3.87
N SER A 34 17.26 -35.99 -2.85
CA SER A 34 16.24 -35.08 -2.34
C SER A 34 15.93 -33.98 -3.38
N PRO A 35 14.65 -33.70 -3.64
CA PRO A 35 14.25 -32.71 -4.65
C PRO A 35 14.54 -31.25 -4.26
N MET A 36 14.89 -30.98 -2.99
CA MET A 36 15.28 -29.67 -2.48
C MET A 36 16.47 -29.78 -1.51
N PRO A 37 17.71 -29.58 -1.98
CA PRO A 37 18.89 -29.60 -1.12
C PRO A 37 18.86 -28.44 -0.10
N ARG A 38 19.05 -28.80 1.18
CA ARG A 38 18.97 -27.88 2.33
C ARG A 38 20.26 -27.89 3.13
N LEU A 39 20.73 -26.70 3.52
CA LEU A 39 21.80 -26.52 4.51
C LEU A 39 21.15 -26.22 5.86
N ASP A 40 21.17 -27.22 6.76
CA ASP A 40 20.54 -27.11 8.07
C ASP A 40 21.57 -26.95 9.20
N LEU A 41 21.71 -25.74 9.70
CA LEU A 41 22.59 -25.39 10.81
C LEU A 41 21.80 -24.92 12.03
N ALA A 42 20.49 -25.18 12.09
CA ALA A 42 19.64 -24.74 13.19
C ALA A 42 20.21 -25.18 14.54
N THR A 43 20.11 -24.32 15.55
CA THR A 43 20.59 -24.47 16.93
C THR A 43 22.12 -24.56 17.09
N GLN A 44 22.88 -24.47 16.00
CA GLN A 44 24.34 -24.44 16.05
C GLN A 44 24.82 -23.01 16.27
N SER A 45 25.63 -22.79 17.30
CA SER A 45 26.29 -21.49 17.51
C SER A 45 27.34 -21.27 16.43
N LEU A 46 27.13 -20.28 15.56
CA LEU A 46 28.07 -19.96 14.48
C LEU A 46 28.95 -18.77 14.86
N SER A 47 30.27 -18.96 14.77
CA SER A 47 31.21 -17.85 14.97
C SER A 47 31.15 -16.84 13.82
N VAL A 48 31.52 -15.59 14.08
CA VAL A 48 31.57 -14.53 13.05
C VAL A 48 32.47 -14.95 11.88
N ASP A 49 33.60 -15.59 12.20
CA ASP A 49 34.55 -16.14 11.24
C ASP A 49 33.92 -17.23 10.36
N THR A 50 33.14 -18.13 10.97
CA THR A 50 32.41 -19.16 10.24
C THR A 50 31.36 -18.53 9.32
N CYS A 51 30.62 -17.52 9.78
CA CYS A 51 29.67 -16.78 8.96
C CYS A 51 30.34 -16.06 7.78
N ALA A 52 31.55 -15.51 7.98
CA ALA A 52 32.33 -14.86 6.93
C ALA A 52 32.72 -15.85 5.82
N VAL A 53 33.20 -17.03 6.22
CA VAL A 53 33.55 -18.09 5.27
C VAL A 53 32.30 -18.62 4.57
N LEU A 54 31.21 -18.88 5.31
CA LEU A 54 29.94 -19.33 4.75
C LEU A 54 29.38 -18.33 3.75
N GLY A 55 29.40 -17.03 4.04
CA GLY A 55 28.97 -15.99 3.09
C GLY A 55 29.75 -16.04 1.78
N LYS A 56 31.07 -16.26 1.83
CA LYS A 56 31.91 -16.41 0.62
C LYS A 56 31.60 -17.70 -0.15
N VAL A 57 31.36 -18.80 0.55
CA VAL A 57 31.00 -20.08 -0.07
C VAL A 57 29.64 -20.01 -0.75
N LEU A 58 28.65 -19.44 -0.06
CA LEU A 58 27.27 -19.32 -0.53
C LEU A 58 27.13 -18.35 -1.71
N LEU A 59 28.06 -17.41 -1.89
CA LEU A 59 28.07 -16.49 -3.02
C LEU A 59 28.00 -17.22 -4.37
N ASN A 60 28.77 -18.30 -4.51
CA ASN A 60 28.86 -19.10 -5.74
C ASN A 60 28.20 -20.47 -5.60
N ASP A 61 27.44 -20.69 -4.53
CA ASP A 61 26.81 -21.98 -4.31
C ASP A 61 25.68 -22.23 -5.32
N GLY A 62 25.85 -23.29 -6.09
CA GLY A 62 24.87 -23.78 -7.05
C GLY A 62 23.96 -24.88 -6.51
N VAL A 63 24.17 -25.31 -5.26
CA VAL A 63 23.59 -26.54 -4.72
C VAL A 63 22.38 -26.25 -3.85
N PHE A 64 22.50 -25.48 -2.78
CA PHE A 64 21.43 -25.36 -1.78
C PHE A 64 20.30 -24.45 -2.21
N THR A 65 19.06 -24.93 -2.06
CA THR A 65 17.84 -24.15 -2.29
C THR A 65 17.25 -23.62 -1.00
N GLU A 66 17.59 -24.22 0.14
CA GLU A 66 17.09 -23.82 1.46
C GLU A 66 18.24 -23.70 2.46
N ILE A 67 18.23 -22.63 3.25
CA ILE A 67 19.20 -22.40 4.31
C ILE A 67 18.45 -22.19 5.61
N MET A 68 18.78 -23.00 6.62
CA MET A 68 18.17 -22.92 7.94
C MET A 68 19.22 -22.63 9.00
N LEU A 69 19.04 -21.48 9.65
CA LEU A 69 19.94 -20.88 10.62
C LEU A 69 19.14 -20.43 11.86
N CYS A 70 18.11 -21.19 12.22
CA CYS A 70 17.25 -20.87 13.37
C CYS A 70 18.06 -20.98 14.67
N ASP A 71 17.95 -20.01 15.56
CA ASP A 71 18.57 -20.01 16.89
C ASP A 71 20.09 -20.30 16.85
N CYS A 72 20.78 -19.75 15.85
CA CYS A 72 22.22 -19.93 15.63
C CYS A 72 23.10 -18.92 16.40
N MET A 73 22.49 -18.04 17.21
CA MET A 73 23.17 -16.94 17.90
C MET A 73 24.02 -16.09 16.94
N LEU A 74 23.51 -15.83 15.72
CA LEU A 74 24.22 -15.01 14.74
C LEU A 74 24.41 -13.60 15.28
N ASN A 75 25.65 -13.25 15.61
CA ASN A 75 26.02 -11.87 15.91
C ASN A 75 25.69 -10.97 14.69
N GLU A 76 25.33 -9.71 14.94
CA GLU A 76 24.95 -8.72 13.91
C GLU A 76 25.98 -8.64 12.77
N GLU A 77 27.28 -8.66 13.07
CA GLU A 77 28.33 -8.65 12.04
C GLU A 77 28.43 -10.00 11.29
N GLY A 78 28.26 -11.12 11.99
CA GLY A 78 28.22 -12.45 11.36
C GLY A 78 27.04 -12.58 10.39
N ALA A 79 25.85 -12.15 10.81
CA ALA A 79 24.66 -12.12 9.97
C ALA A 79 24.88 -11.24 8.74
N LYS A 80 25.42 -10.03 8.91
CA LYS A 80 25.72 -9.12 7.80
C LYS A 80 26.69 -9.73 6.77
N LEU A 81 27.74 -10.41 7.22
CA LEU A 81 28.70 -11.08 6.33
C LEU A 81 28.05 -12.23 5.57
N LEU A 82 27.21 -13.03 6.24
CA LEU A 82 26.48 -14.13 5.63
C LEU A 82 25.45 -13.64 4.60
N LEU A 83 24.63 -12.65 4.98
CA LEU A 83 23.62 -12.05 4.10
C LEU A 83 24.24 -11.36 2.89
N ARG A 84 25.44 -10.75 3.03
CA ARG A 84 26.17 -10.17 1.89
C ARG A 84 26.50 -11.21 0.83
N GLY A 85 26.85 -12.43 1.23
CA GLY A 85 27.07 -13.55 0.30
C GLY A 85 25.80 -13.91 -0.48
N LEU A 86 24.66 -13.88 0.20
CA LEU A 86 23.35 -14.21 -0.39
C LEU A 86 22.81 -13.13 -1.34
N CYS A 87 23.33 -11.90 -1.32
CA CYS A 87 22.92 -10.82 -2.24
C CYS A 87 23.05 -11.22 -3.72
N SER A 88 24.11 -11.94 -4.08
CA SER A 88 24.38 -12.37 -5.46
C SER A 88 24.04 -13.83 -5.73
N ASN A 89 23.65 -14.59 -4.70
CA ASN A 89 23.27 -15.98 -4.85
C ASN A 89 21.95 -16.09 -5.64
N SER A 90 21.90 -17.01 -6.61
CA SER A 90 20.74 -17.20 -7.50
C SER A 90 19.98 -18.52 -7.26
N THR A 91 20.42 -19.35 -6.32
CA THR A 91 19.92 -20.71 -6.09
C THR A 91 19.02 -20.83 -4.86
N VAL A 92 19.34 -20.10 -3.80
CA VAL A 92 18.61 -20.12 -2.53
C VAL A 92 17.24 -19.47 -2.70
N LYS A 93 16.19 -20.22 -2.37
CA LYS A 93 14.78 -19.83 -2.45
C LYS A 93 14.14 -19.62 -1.09
N THR A 94 14.65 -20.30 -0.06
CA THR A 94 14.13 -20.21 1.31
C THR A 94 15.28 -19.91 2.26
N LEU A 95 15.13 -18.86 3.07
CA LEU A 95 16.06 -18.52 4.14
C LEU A 95 15.29 -18.42 5.46
N ASP A 96 15.71 -19.24 6.43
CA ASP A 96 15.24 -19.18 7.80
C ASP A 96 16.38 -18.71 8.71
N ILE A 97 16.20 -17.55 9.32
CA ILE A 97 17.12 -16.95 10.30
C ILE A 97 16.37 -16.56 11.58
N LYS A 98 15.33 -17.33 11.93
CA LYS A 98 14.56 -17.17 13.16
C LYS A 98 15.46 -17.11 14.41
N GLY A 99 15.11 -16.26 15.37
CA GLY A 99 15.70 -16.31 16.72
C GLY A 99 17.16 -15.86 16.82
N ASN A 100 17.65 -15.05 15.88
CA ASN A 100 19.03 -14.58 15.87
C ASN A 100 19.23 -13.17 16.44
N ASN A 101 18.16 -12.50 16.90
CA ASN A 101 18.24 -11.16 17.50
C ASN A 101 19.04 -10.14 16.65
N LEU A 102 18.73 -10.10 15.36
CA LEU A 102 19.46 -9.34 14.34
C LEU A 102 19.49 -7.82 14.54
N ARG A 103 18.51 -7.24 15.24
CA ARG A 103 18.46 -5.82 15.64
C ARG A 103 18.67 -4.87 14.45
N ALA A 104 19.26 -3.69 14.67
CA ALA A 104 19.39 -2.62 13.69
C ALA A 104 20.28 -3.00 12.50
N ALA A 105 21.51 -3.48 12.74
CA ALA A 105 22.46 -3.75 11.67
C ALA A 105 22.03 -4.95 10.82
N GLY A 106 21.39 -5.95 11.44
CA GLY A 106 20.81 -7.07 10.71
C GLY A 106 19.59 -6.66 9.88
N ALA A 107 18.74 -5.75 10.36
CA ALA A 107 17.65 -5.17 9.56
C ALA A 107 18.17 -4.45 8.30
N GLU A 108 19.23 -3.64 8.44
CA GLU A 108 19.87 -2.97 7.31
C GLU A 108 20.46 -3.98 6.31
N ALA A 109 21.14 -5.01 6.81
CA ALA A 109 21.71 -6.08 5.98
C ALA A 109 20.61 -6.84 5.22
N LEU A 110 19.47 -7.10 5.85
CA LEU A 110 18.31 -7.72 5.21
C LEU A 110 17.68 -6.82 4.15
N GLY A 111 17.56 -5.52 4.39
CA GLY A 111 17.12 -4.57 3.38
C GLY A 111 18.02 -4.57 2.15
N LYS A 112 19.34 -4.59 2.36
CA LYS A 112 20.33 -4.73 1.29
C LYS A 112 20.22 -6.06 0.55
N LEU A 113 20.01 -7.18 1.27
CA LEU A 113 19.78 -8.48 0.67
C LEU A 113 18.56 -8.45 -0.25
N LEU A 114 17.40 -8.00 0.26
CA LEU A 114 16.16 -7.96 -0.49
C LEU A 114 16.23 -7.04 -1.71
N ARG A 115 16.98 -5.93 -1.64
CA ARG A 115 17.15 -5.04 -2.79
C ARG A 115 17.89 -5.68 -3.97
N HIS A 116 18.83 -6.60 -3.71
CA HIS A 116 19.70 -7.16 -4.74
C HIS A 116 19.37 -8.59 -5.12
N ASN A 117 18.91 -9.40 -4.16
CA ASN A 117 18.64 -10.80 -4.38
C ASN A 117 17.41 -11.00 -5.26
N LYS A 118 17.53 -11.91 -6.24
CA LYS A 118 16.50 -12.21 -7.25
C LYS A 118 16.04 -13.67 -7.24
N SER A 119 16.36 -14.43 -6.20
CA SER A 119 16.08 -15.87 -6.09
C SER A 119 15.23 -16.23 -4.88
N LEU A 120 15.37 -15.47 -3.80
CA LEU A 120 14.71 -15.70 -2.52
C LEU A 120 13.20 -15.46 -2.63
N LYS A 121 12.43 -16.50 -2.38
CA LYS A 121 10.96 -16.50 -2.42
C LYS A 121 10.34 -16.51 -1.03
N SER A 122 11.03 -17.07 -0.04
CA SER A 122 10.53 -17.25 1.32
C SER A 122 11.58 -16.81 2.34
N LEU A 123 11.23 -15.86 3.20
CA LEU A 123 12.11 -15.32 4.24
C LEU A 123 11.44 -15.40 5.61
N ILE A 124 12.06 -16.13 6.54
CA ILE A 124 11.56 -16.34 7.90
C ILE A 124 12.44 -15.58 8.88
N LEU A 125 11.84 -14.58 9.56
CA LEU A 125 12.52 -13.64 10.44
C LEU A 125 11.93 -13.63 11.85
N GLU A 126 11.16 -14.64 12.24
CA GLU A 126 10.52 -14.69 13.55
C GLU A 126 11.54 -14.44 14.69
N TRP A 127 11.18 -13.66 15.72
CA TRP A 127 12.04 -13.38 16.89
C TRP A 127 13.39 -12.69 16.58
N ASN A 128 13.39 -11.63 15.76
CA ASN A 128 14.61 -10.87 15.43
C ASN A 128 14.63 -9.40 15.88
N ALA A 129 13.57 -8.92 16.53
CA ALA A 129 13.47 -7.55 17.08
C ALA A 129 13.75 -6.43 16.06
N LEU A 130 13.44 -6.65 14.78
CA LEU A 130 13.73 -5.69 13.71
C LEU A 130 12.96 -4.37 13.88
N GLY A 131 11.74 -4.44 14.41
CA GLY A 131 10.83 -3.31 14.55
C GLY A 131 11.13 -2.33 15.67
N MET A 132 12.08 -2.65 16.56
CA MET A 132 12.57 -1.73 17.60
C MET A 132 13.40 -0.57 17.01
N TRP A 133 13.98 -0.77 15.83
CA TRP A 133 14.99 0.12 15.25
C TRP A 133 14.45 0.79 14.01
N GLU A 134 13.87 1.99 14.17
CA GLU A 134 13.12 2.69 13.11
C GLU A 134 13.92 2.87 11.81
N GLU A 135 15.17 3.33 11.92
CA GLU A 135 16.04 3.54 10.75
C GLU A 135 16.38 2.23 10.03
N GLY A 136 16.79 1.20 10.77
CA GLY A 136 17.12 -0.11 10.21
C GLY A 136 15.90 -0.80 9.59
N PHE A 137 14.74 -0.69 10.24
CA PHE A 137 13.48 -1.26 9.74
C PHE A 137 12.95 -0.52 8.51
N SER A 138 13.15 0.80 8.43
CA SER A 138 12.85 1.59 7.23
C SER A 138 13.65 1.05 6.02
N ILE A 139 14.96 0.86 6.16
CA ILE A 139 15.82 0.31 5.11
C ILE A 139 15.38 -1.11 4.71
N PHE A 140 14.98 -1.93 5.69
CA PHE A 140 14.38 -3.23 5.42
C PHE A 140 13.11 -3.12 4.56
N CYS A 141 12.19 -2.21 4.92
CA CYS A 141 10.97 -1.96 4.16
C CYS A 141 11.27 -1.43 2.74
N GLU A 142 12.29 -0.60 2.55
CA GLU A 142 12.74 -0.19 1.22
C GLU A 142 13.23 -1.37 0.38
N GLY A 143 13.92 -2.32 1.01
CA GLY A 143 14.31 -3.59 0.40
C GLY A 143 13.10 -4.41 -0.04
N VAL A 144 12.10 -4.57 0.84
CA VAL A 144 10.82 -5.23 0.50
C VAL A 144 10.12 -4.52 -0.66
N ARG A 145 10.06 -3.19 -0.65
CA ARG A 145 9.46 -2.38 -1.73
C ARG A 145 10.12 -2.63 -3.09
N ALA A 146 11.46 -2.72 -3.10
CA ALA A 146 12.24 -2.88 -4.32
C ALA A 146 12.28 -4.33 -4.83
N ASN A 147 12.12 -5.32 -3.95
CA ASN A 147 12.19 -6.72 -4.31
C ASN A 147 10.98 -7.15 -5.17
N LYS A 148 11.25 -7.90 -6.25
CA LYS A 148 10.26 -8.37 -7.22
C LYS A 148 10.20 -9.90 -7.33
N VAL A 149 10.59 -10.61 -6.28
CA VAL A 149 10.70 -12.07 -6.26
C VAL A 149 10.15 -12.69 -4.98
N LEU A 150 10.31 -12.01 -3.84
CA LEU A 150 9.86 -12.49 -2.54
C LEU A 150 8.34 -12.64 -2.55
N GLN A 151 7.87 -13.83 -2.18
CA GLN A 151 6.47 -14.22 -2.14
C GLN A 151 5.96 -14.41 -0.71
N ARG A 152 6.81 -14.90 0.20
CA ARG A 152 6.45 -15.16 1.60
C ARG A 152 7.42 -14.49 2.56
N LEU A 153 6.87 -13.74 3.50
CA LEU A 153 7.62 -13.02 4.51
C LEU A 153 7.00 -13.26 5.90
N ASP A 154 7.79 -13.82 6.81
CA ASP A 154 7.38 -14.02 8.19
C ASP A 154 8.14 -13.06 9.11
N LEU A 155 7.39 -12.15 9.74
CA LEU A 155 7.84 -11.11 10.66
C LEU A 155 7.19 -11.25 12.05
N ARG A 156 6.77 -12.46 12.44
CA ARG A 156 6.22 -12.71 13.77
C ARG A 156 7.18 -12.33 14.90
N ASN A 157 6.68 -11.82 16.02
CA ASN A 157 7.50 -11.46 17.19
C ASN A 157 8.74 -10.59 16.85
N ASN A 158 8.58 -9.59 15.97
CA ASN A 158 9.65 -8.66 15.59
C ASN A 158 9.57 -7.29 16.27
N GLN A 159 8.66 -7.13 17.23
CA GLN A 159 8.45 -5.87 17.97
C GLN A 159 8.13 -4.69 17.04
N ILE A 160 7.42 -4.93 15.95
CA ILE A 160 7.01 -3.89 14.99
C ILE A 160 5.94 -3.00 15.63
N ASN A 161 6.24 -1.71 15.74
CA ASN A 161 5.33 -0.71 16.27
C ASN A 161 4.44 -0.09 15.15
N HIS A 162 3.55 0.83 15.52
CA HIS A 162 2.67 1.52 14.57
C HIS A 162 3.41 2.31 13.47
N GLN A 163 4.61 2.84 13.74
CA GLN A 163 5.40 3.57 12.75
C GLN A 163 6.05 2.61 11.75
N GLY A 164 6.66 1.52 12.24
CA GLY A 164 7.19 0.45 11.38
C GLY A 164 6.10 -0.18 10.51
N ALA A 165 4.89 -0.37 11.04
CA ALA A 165 3.75 -0.80 10.24
C ALA A 165 3.36 0.22 9.14
N GLY A 166 3.53 1.52 9.40
CA GLY A 166 3.37 2.57 8.41
C GLY A 166 4.38 2.47 7.25
N GLU A 167 5.66 2.25 7.57
CA GLU A 167 6.71 2.03 6.56
C GLU A 167 6.47 0.76 5.75
N LEU A 168 6.08 -0.33 6.42
CA LEU A 168 5.73 -1.58 5.75
C LEU A 168 4.52 -1.40 4.83
N ALA A 169 3.50 -0.65 5.25
CA ALA A 169 2.36 -0.30 4.43
C ALA A 169 2.77 0.49 3.16
N LEU A 170 3.71 1.43 3.28
CA LEU A 170 4.26 2.14 2.11
C LEU A 170 5.01 1.19 1.17
N ALA A 171 5.78 0.25 1.71
CA ALA A 171 6.47 -0.76 0.91
C ALA A 171 5.48 -1.65 0.14
N LEU A 172 4.42 -2.12 0.81
CA LEU A 172 3.40 -2.98 0.23
C LEU A 172 2.62 -2.31 -0.91
N LYS A 173 2.37 -1.00 -0.85
CA LYS A 173 1.69 -0.27 -1.95
C LYS A 173 2.39 -0.41 -3.29
N ASN A 174 3.71 -0.57 -3.30
CA ASN A 174 4.53 -0.66 -4.51
C ASN A 174 5.17 -2.03 -4.74
N ASN A 175 4.97 -2.97 -3.82
CA ASN A 175 5.34 -4.37 -4.02
C ASN A 175 4.16 -5.11 -4.66
N ASP A 176 4.44 -5.90 -5.69
CA ASP A 176 3.47 -6.63 -6.50
C ASP A 176 3.75 -8.14 -6.55
N THR A 177 4.68 -8.63 -5.72
CA THR A 177 5.10 -10.03 -5.72
C THR A 177 4.90 -10.74 -4.39
N LEU A 178 4.83 -9.99 -3.29
CA LEU A 178 4.57 -10.56 -1.97
C LEU A 178 3.11 -11.03 -1.90
N GLU A 179 2.94 -12.31 -1.61
CA GLU A 179 1.67 -13.04 -1.57
C GLU A 179 1.25 -13.32 -0.12
N GLU A 180 2.19 -13.68 0.74
CA GLU A 180 1.94 -14.02 2.14
C GLU A 180 2.83 -13.19 3.09
N LEU A 181 2.20 -12.53 4.05
CA LEU A 181 2.85 -11.74 5.08
C LEU A 181 2.32 -12.12 6.46
N ASP A 182 3.20 -12.56 7.35
CA ASP A 182 2.85 -12.89 8.73
C ASP A 182 3.41 -11.83 9.69
N LEU A 183 2.51 -11.14 10.38
CA LEU A 183 2.83 -10.07 11.33
C LEU A 183 2.34 -10.41 12.74
N ARG A 184 1.99 -11.66 13.05
CA ARG A 184 1.43 -12.01 14.36
C ARG A 184 2.37 -11.66 15.51
N TRP A 185 1.78 -11.32 16.66
CA TRP A 185 2.50 -11.00 17.89
C TRP A 185 3.51 -9.85 17.73
N ASN A 186 3.07 -8.74 17.14
CA ASN A 186 3.80 -7.46 17.13
C ASN A 186 2.99 -6.38 17.88
N ASN A 187 3.42 -5.12 17.84
CA ASN A 187 2.78 -3.99 18.54
C ASN A 187 2.24 -2.93 17.55
N ILE A 188 1.57 -3.38 16.49
CA ILE A 188 1.12 -2.54 15.36
C ILE A 188 0.07 -1.51 15.80
N GLY A 189 -0.89 -1.91 16.63
CA GLY A 189 -1.96 -1.05 17.14
C GLY A 189 -2.90 -0.49 16.07
N LEU A 190 -3.85 0.36 16.50
CA LEU A 190 -4.88 0.97 15.64
C LEU A 190 -4.29 1.72 14.43
N LEU A 191 -3.31 2.60 14.65
CA LEU A 191 -2.73 3.44 13.59
C LEU A 191 -2.02 2.61 12.52
N GLY A 192 -1.23 1.61 12.93
CA GLY A 192 -0.56 0.71 12.00
C GLY A 192 -1.56 -0.18 11.24
N GLY A 193 -2.62 -0.66 11.91
CA GLY A 193 -3.70 -1.41 11.26
C GLY A 193 -4.40 -0.60 10.16
N ARG A 194 -4.70 0.68 10.40
CA ARG A 194 -5.25 1.59 9.38
C ARG A 194 -4.30 1.81 8.20
N ALA A 195 -3.00 1.93 8.47
CA ALA A 195 -2.00 2.09 7.43
C ALA A 195 -1.94 0.85 6.52
N LEU A 196 -1.91 -0.36 7.10
CA LEU A 196 -1.94 -1.62 6.36
C LEU A 196 -3.22 -1.77 5.52
N LEU A 197 -4.39 -1.47 6.09
CA LEU A 197 -5.66 -1.48 5.35
C LEU A 197 -5.63 -0.52 4.15
N SER A 198 -5.12 0.71 4.33
CA SER A 198 -4.95 1.66 3.23
C SER A 198 -3.97 1.17 2.14
N ALA A 199 -2.97 0.38 2.52
CA ALA A 199 -2.05 -0.22 1.54
C ALA A 199 -2.72 -1.32 0.71
N LEU A 200 -3.57 -2.15 1.32
CA LEU A 200 -4.30 -3.23 0.65
C LEU A 200 -5.30 -2.73 -0.40
N GLN A 201 -5.78 -1.48 -0.28
CA GLN A 201 -6.61 -0.88 -1.33
C GLN A 201 -5.87 -0.71 -2.67
N GLN A 202 -4.53 -0.61 -2.63
CA GLN A 202 -3.70 -0.46 -3.83
C GLN A 202 -2.94 -1.75 -4.18
N ASN A 203 -2.49 -2.49 -3.16
CA ASN A 203 -1.80 -3.76 -3.34
C ASN A 203 -2.79 -4.86 -3.77
N LYS A 204 -2.45 -5.55 -4.86
CA LYS A 204 -3.28 -6.62 -5.46
C LYS A 204 -2.60 -7.99 -5.40
N SER A 205 -1.40 -8.08 -4.83
CA SER A 205 -0.58 -9.28 -4.80
C SER A 205 -0.76 -10.07 -3.50
N LEU A 206 -0.99 -9.38 -2.39
CA LEU A 206 -1.08 -9.98 -1.07
C LEU A 206 -2.43 -10.70 -0.90
N VAL A 207 -2.35 -12.01 -0.70
CA VAL A 207 -3.50 -12.94 -0.55
C VAL A 207 -3.57 -13.57 0.84
N ARG A 208 -2.56 -13.38 1.68
CA ARG A 208 -2.58 -13.76 3.09
C ARG A 208 -1.86 -12.72 3.93
N LEU A 209 -2.57 -12.17 4.92
CA LEU A 209 -2.02 -11.23 5.90
C LEU A 209 -2.48 -11.63 7.30
N GLU A 210 -1.54 -12.09 8.13
CA GLU A 210 -1.85 -12.55 9.49
C GLU A 210 -1.53 -11.47 10.53
N LEU A 211 -2.54 -11.00 11.26
CA LEU A 211 -2.43 -9.87 12.21
C LEU A 211 -2.79 -10.23 13.66
N ALA A 212 -2.99 -11.51 13.99
CA ALA A 212 -3.33 -11.93 15.35
C ALA A 212 -2.29 -11.44 16.40
N GLY A 213 -2.76 -10.96 17.55
CA GLY A 213 -1.89 -10.52 18.65
C GLY A 213 -1.23 -9.15 18.45
N ASN A 214 -1.83 -8.24 17.66
CA ASN A 214 -1.28 -6.91 17.36
C ASN A 214 -2.01 -5.72 18.02
N ASN A 215 -2.98 -5.97 18.90
CA ASN A 215 -3.84 -4.95 19.50
C ASN A 215 -4.54 -4.04 18.46
N ILE A 216 -4.97 -4.63 17.33
CA ILE A 216 -5.72 -3.95 16.28
C ILE A 216 -7.22 -4.14 16.56
N PRO A 217 -8.05 -3.09 16.52
CA PRO A 217 -9.50 -3.21 16.65
C PRO A 217 -10.15 -4.17 15.65
N SER A 218 -11.19 -4.88 16.08
CA SER A 218 -11.81 -5.97 15.32
C SER A 218 -12.48 -5.54 14.01
N ASP A 219 -12.97 -4.30 13.96
CA ASP A 219 -13.53 -3.68 12.75
C ASP A 219 -12.47 -3.54 11.65
N ILE A 220 -11.25 -3.14 12.02
CA ILE A 220 -10.13 -3.02 11.07
C ILE A 220 -9.66 -4.41 10.63
N LEU A 221 -9.57 -5.38 11.55
CA LEU A 221 -9.20 -6.74 11.20
C LEU A 221 -10.17 -7.33 10.16
N LYS A 222 -11.49 -7.18 10.37
CA LYS A 222 -12.49 -7.61 9.40
C LYS A 222 -12.35 -6.92 8.05
N ALA A 223 -12.06 -5.62 8.02
CA ALA A 223 -11.84 -4.88 6.78
C ALA A 223 -10.56 -5.33 6.05
N VAL A 224 -9.51 -5.67 6.79
CA VAL A 224 -8.28 -6.25 6.24
C VAL A 224 -8.56 -7.64 5.65
N ASP A 225 -9.26 -8.50 6.39
CA ASP A 225 -9.62 -9.85 5.93
C ASP A 225 -10.44 -9.77 4.62
N GLN A 226 -11.45 -8.89 4.57
CA GLN A 226 -12.23 -8.65 3.35
C GLN A 226 -11.37 -8.18 2.16
N ALA A 227 -10.39 -7.30 2.41
CA ALA A 227 -9.50 -6.83 1.35
C ALA A 227 -8.58 -7.95 0.82
N VAL A 228 -8.10 -8.81 1.71
CA VAL A 228 -7.26 -9.97 1.37
C VAL A 228 -8.06 -11.04 0.64
N ASP A 229 -9.30 -11.31 1.06
CA ASP A 229 -10.23 -12.21 0.38
C ASP A 229 -10.51 -11.70 -1.05
N HIS A 230 -10.74 -10.40 -1.22
CA HIS A 230 -10.95 -9.80 -2.54
C HIS A 230 -9.74 -9.97 -3.46
N ASN A 231 -8.51 -9.84 -2.93
CA ASN A 231 -7.29 -10.12 -3.68
C ASN A 231 -7.16 -11.60 -4.06
N SER A 232 -7.54 -12.50 -3.15
CA SER A 232 -7.54 -13.95 -3.38
C SER A 232 -8.50 -14.35 -4.50
N ASP A 233 -9.73 -13.85 -4.47
CA ASP A 233 -10.76 -14.07 -5.49
C ASP A 233 -10.33 -13.53 -6.87
N ARG A 234 -9.73 -12.34 -6.87
CA ARG A 234 -9.16 -11.72 -8.08
C ARG A 234 -8.06 -12.62 -8.67
N GLN A 235 -7.14 -13.12 -7.86
CA GLN A 235 -6.08 -14.00 -8.34
C GLN A 235 -6.62 -15.33 -8.86
N ALA A 236 -7.61 -15.93 -8.19
CA ALA A 236 -8.26 -17.14 -8.64
C ALA A 236 -8.92 -16.95 -10.02
N THR A 237 -9.67 -15.85 -10.17
CA THR A 237 -10.32 -15.46 -11.43
C THR A 237 -9.30 -15.24 -12.56
N LEU A 238 -8.19 -14.56 -12.27
CA LEU A 238 -7.11 -14.34 -13.24
C LEU A 238 -6.43 -15.65 -13.66
N LYS A 239 -6.18 -16.58 -12.73
CA LYS A 239 -5.61 -17.90 -13.01
C LYS A 239 -6.56 -18.72 -13.90
N GLU A 240 -7.85 -18.75 -13.59
CA GLU A 240 -8.88 -19.42 -14.39
C GLU A 240 -8.95 -18.86 -15.81
N ASN A 241 -9.01 -17.52 -15.94
CA ASN A 241 -9.04 -16.84 -17.24
C ASN A 241 -7.79 -17.14 -18.08
N ARG A 242 -6.61 -17.21 -17.45
CA ARG A 242 -5.36 -17.57 -18.12
C ARG A 242 -5.37 -19.01 -18.62
N CYS A 243 -5.87 -19.95 -17.81
CA CYS A 243 -6.05 -21.34 -18.22
C CYS A 243 -7.02 -21.48 -19.39
N ARG A 244 -8.19 -20.83 -19.32
CA ARG A 244 -9.17 -20.80 -20.43
C ARG A 244 -8.56 -20.24 -21.71
N THR A 245 -7.83 -19.13 -21.62
CA THR A 245 -7.16 -18.51 -22.77
C THR A 245 -6.15 -19.47 -23.40
N LYS A 246 -5.39 -20.22 -22.58
CA LYS A 246 -4.41 -21.20 -23.08
C LYS A 246 -5.09 -22.37 -23.81
N ILE A 247 -6.20 -22.87 -23.27
CA ILE A 247 -7.00 -23.93 -23.92
C ILE A 247 -7.55 -23.43 -25.25
N LEU A 248 -8.19 -22.26 -25.27
CA LEU A 248 -8.73 -21.65 -26.49
C LEU A 248 -7.64 -21.37 -27.54
N SER A 249 -6.45 -20.93 -27.11
CA SER A 249 -5.32 -20.69 -28.01
C SER A 249 -4.82 -22.00 -28.65
N ASN A 250 -4.77 -23.09 -27.88
CA ASN A 250 -4.39 -24.40 -28.40
C ASN A 250 -5.46 -24.93 -29.39
N GLU A 251 -6.74 -24.74 -29.10
CA GLU A 251 -7.85 -25.13 -29.97
C GLU A 251 -7.85 -24.34 -31.30
N VAL A 252 -7.64 -23.02 -31.24
CA VAL A 252 -7.51 -22.18 -32.44
C VAL A 252 -6.29 -22.59 -33.28
N HIS A 253 -5.17 -22.97 -32.63
CA HIS A 253 -4.00 -23.48 -33.33
C HIS A 253 -4.31 -24.81 -34.03
N PHE A 254 -4.98 -25.73 -33.33
CA PHE A 254 -5.42 -27.01 -33.89
C PHE A 254 -6.37 -26.82 -35.09
N LEU A 255 -7.40 -25.98 -34.97
CA LEU A 255 -8.33 -25.68 -36.05
C LEU A 255 -7.67 -25.01 -37.27
N LYS A 256 -6.64 -24.16 -37.07
CA LYS A 256 -5.84 -23.61 -38.16
C LYS A 256 -5.03 -24.68 -38.88
N THR A 257 -4.50 -25.67 -38.15
CA THR A 257 -3.77 -26.80 -38.77
C THR A 257 -4.69 -27.76 -39.53
N GLU A 258 -5.94 -27.95 -39.07
CA GLU A 258 -6.97 -28.72 -39.77
C GLU A 258 -7.48 -28.00 -41.04
N LYS A 259 -7.71 -26.68 -40.97
CA LYS A 259 -8.14 -25.88 -42.14
C LYS A 259 -7.12 -25.92 -43.28
N ASN A 260 -5.82 -26.01 -42.98
CA ASN A 260 -4.78 -26.16 -43.99
C ASN A 260 -4.74 -27.57 -44.63
N LYS A 261 -5.48 -28.56 -44.08
CA LYS A 261 -5.56 -29.94 -44.59
C LYS A 261 -6.82 -30.23 -45.41
N GLN A 262 -7.89 -29.43 -45.27
CA GLN A 262 -9.16 -29.67 -45.98
C GLN A 262 -9.44 -28.58 -47.02
N SER A 263 -8.98 -28.82 -48.24
CA SER A 263 -9.41 -28.14 -49.47
C SER A 263 -10.14 -29.14 -50.35
N LEU A 264 -11.46 -29.25 -50.22
CA LEU A 264 -12.38 -29.90 -51.18
C LEU A 264 -13.81 -29.37 -50.95
N PRO A 265 -14.55 -28.94 -51.99
CA PRO A 265 -15.84 -28.25 -51.81
C PRO A 265 -17.04 -29.16 -52.13
N PHE A 266 -18.10 -29.18 -51.31
CA PHE A 266 -19.47 -29.40 -51.83
C PHE A 266 -20.60 -28.98 -50.86
N SER A 267 -21.65 -28.42 -51.47
CA SER A 267 -23.03 -28.17 -51.00
C SER A 267 -23.31 -26.89 -50.18
N PHE A 268 -23.65 -25.81 -50.90
CA PHE A 268 -24.21 -24.57 -50.34
C PHE A 268 -25.65 -24.32 -50.80
N ARG A 269 -26.63 -24.66 -49.96
CA ARG A 269 -27.98 -24.04 -50.02
C ARG A 269 -28.60 -23.81 -48.64
N THR A 270 -28.31 -24.66 -47.65
CA THR A 270 -28.61 -24.43 -46.22
C THR A 270 -27.61 -23.50 -45.53
N SER A 271 -26.40 -23.42 -46.06
CA SER A 271 -25.31 -22.57 -45.54
C SER A 271 -25.46 -21.10 -45.95
N ALA A 272 -26.14 -20.75 -47.04
CA ALA A 272 -26.34 -19.34 -47.41
C ALA A 272 -27.25 -18.58 -46.44
N MET A 273 -28.33 -19.21 -45.95
CA MET A 273 -29.20 -18.64 -44.91
C MET A 273 -28.51 -18.56 -43.54
N ARG A 274 -27.76 -19.61 -43.13
CA ARG A 274 -26.96 -19.58 -41.90
C ARG A 274 -25.82 -18.56 -41.98
N VAL A 275 -25.17 -18.42 -43.14
CA VAL A 275 -24.13 -17.40 -43.38
C VAL A 275 -24.74 -16.01 -43.35
N GLY A 276 -25.94 -15.79 -43.90
CA GLY A 276 -26.65 -14.51 -43.82
C GLY A 276 -26.99 -14.11 -42.38
N GLN A 277 -27.57 -15.02 -41.59
CA GLN A 277 -27.87 -14.80 -40.17
C GLN A 277 -26.59 -14.59 -39.33
N LEU A 278 -25.53 -15.34 -39.63
CA LEU A 278 -24.23 -15.15 -38.97
C LEU A 278 -23.56 -13.84 -39.40
N GLN A 279 -23.79 -13.36 -40.62
CA GLN A 279 -23.25 -12.10 -41.11
C GLN A 279 -23.96 -10.91 -40.48
N GLU A 280 -25.29 -10.96 -40.31
CA GLU A 280 -26.04 -9.94 -39.55
C GLU A 280 -25.62 -9.93 -38.07
N ALA A 281 -25.53 -11.10 -37.43
CA ALA A 281 -25.04 -11.19 -36.05
C ALA A 281 -23.58 -10.73 -35.90
N LEU A 282 -22.74 -10.96 -36.92
CA LEU A 282 -21.36 -10.47 -36.97
C LEU A 282 -21.32 -8.95 -37.16
N ASN A 283 -22.18 -8.39 -38.01
CA ASN A 283 -22.28 -6.95 -38.23
C ASN A 283 -22.79 -6.22 -36.97
N GLU A 284 -23.80 -6.76 -36.29
CA GLU A 284 -24.27 -6.26 -35.00
C GLU A 284 -23.18 -6.34 -33.93
N ARG A 285 -22.48 -7.48 -33.82
CA ARG A 285 -21.33 -7.61 -32.91
C ARG A 285 -20.21 -6.65 -33.25
N THR A 286 -19.92 -6.43 -34.53
CA THR A 286 -18.88 -5.49 -34.97
C THR A 286 -19.26 -4.05 -34.64
N SER A 287 -20.55 -3.69 -34.78
CA SER A 287 -21.08 -2.40 -34.36
C SER A 287 -20.98 -2.19 -32.84
N ILE A 288 -21.35 -3.20 -32.03
CA ILE A 288 -21.22 -3.18 -30.57
C ILE A 288 -19.75 -3.07 -30.16
N VAL A 289 -18.86 -3.84 -30.80
CA VAL A 289 -17.41 -3.79 -30.53
C VAL A 289 -16.83 -2.41 -30.88
N ASN A 290 -17.27 -1.78 -31.96
CA ASN A 290 -16.85 -0.43 -32.32
C ASN A 290 -17.37 0.63 -31.33
N SER A 291 -18.61 0.50 -30.86
CA SER A 291 -19.18 1.36 -29.81
C SER A 291 -18.43 1.20 -28.48
N LEU A 292 -18.13 -0.03 -28.08
CA LEU A 292 -17.36 -0.33 -26.88
C LEU A 292 -15.91 0.17 -27.02
N ARG A 293 -15.28 0.03 -28.19
CA ARG A 293 -13.94 0.57 -28.46
C ARG A 293 -13.92 2.09 -28.29
N ALA A 294 -14.93 2.80 -28.80
CA ALA A 294 -15.04 4.25 -28.62
C ALA A 294 -15.22 4.63 -27.14
N LYS A 295 -16.03 3.88 -26.38
CA LYS A 295 -16.18 4.08 -24.93
C LYS A 295 -14.86 3.81 -24.18
N VAL A 296 -14.15 2.74 -24.53
CA VAL A 296 -12.84 2.40 -23.94
C VAL A 296 -11.83 3.51 -24.20
N GLN A 297 -11.73 4.01 -25.43
CA GLN A 297 -10.85 5.13 -25.76
C GLN A 297 -11.18 6.40 -24.98
N MET A 298 -12.47 6.73 -24.81
CA MET A 298 -12.90 7.86 -23.99
C MET A 298 -12.54 7.67 -22.51
N THR A 299 -12.70 6.46 -21.97
CA THR A 299 -12.29 6.15 -20.59
C THR A 299 -10.79 6.13 -20.40
N GLU A 300 -10.01 5.67 -21.39
CA GLU A 300 -8.54 5.71 -21.36
C GLU A 300 -8.02 7.15 -21.40
N ALA A 301 -8.65 8.02 -22.19
CA ALA A 301 -8.36 9.46 -22.21
C ALA A 301 -8.69 10.15 -20.87
N ALA A 302 -9.82 9.79 -20.26
CA ALA A 302 -10.19 10.29 -18.93
C ALA A 302 -9.24 9.79 -17.83
N LEU A 303 -8.80 8.52 -17.93
CA LEU A 303 -7.85 7.92 -17.00
C LEU A 303 -6.47 8.59 -17.11
N THR A 304 -5.96 8.80 -18.32
CA THR A 304 -4.68 9.51 -18.54
C THR A 304 -4.71 10.93 -18.00
N LEU A 305 -5.82 11.66 -18.18
CA LEU A 305 -5.98 13.00 -17.58
C LEU A 305 -6.00 12.95 -16.05
N SER A 306 -6.64 11.94 -15.47
CA SER A 306 -6.67 11.73 -14.02
C SER A 306 -5.30 11.33 -13.46
N GLU A 307 -4.56 10.48 -14.17
CA GLU A 307 -3.19 10.09 -13.82
C GLU A 307 -2.25 11.29 -13.87
N GLN A 308 -2.39 12.16 -14.88
CA GLN A 308 -1.61 13.39 -15.00
C GLN A 308 -1.87 14.33 -13.81
N LYS A 309 -3.13 14.58 -13.46
CA LYS A 309 -3.48 15.36 -12.24
C LYS A 309 -2.94 14.73 -10.97
N SER A 310 -3.00 13.40 -10.85
CA SER A 310 -2.45 12.69 -9.69
C SER A 310 -0.92 12.85 -9.59
N ASN A 311 -0.22 12.90 -10.73
CA ASN A 311 1.22 13.13 -10.77
C ASN A 311 1.56 14.57 -10.37
N ASP A 312 0.81 15.56 -10.88
CA ASP A 312 1.00 16.97 -10.52
C ASP A 312 0.79 17.22 -9.02
N LEU A 313 -0.27 16.63 -8.44
CA LEU A 313 -0.52 16.67 -7.00
C LEU A 313 0.60 15.98 -6.20
N LYS A 314 1.17 14.89 -6.71
CA LYS A 314 2.27 14.18 -6.07
C LYS A 314 3.55 15.02 -6.07
N GLU A 315 3.84 15.71 -7.16
CA GLU A 315 4.97 16.63 -7.26
C GLU A 315 4.81 17.82 -6.32
N PHE A 316 3.61 18.42 -6.28
CA PHE A 316 3.29 19.49 -5.34
C PHE A 316 3.43 19.04 -3.89
N LEU A 317 2.93 17.85 -3.55
CA LEU A 317 3.05 17.28 -2.21
C LEU A 317 4.52 17.05 -1.82
N ASN A 318 5.35 16.57 -2.76
CA ASN A 318 6.77 16.38 -2.52
C ASN A 318 7.49 17.71 -2.26
N LYS A 319 7.14 18.75 -3.02
CA LYS A 319 7.66 20.10 -2.80
C LYS A 319 7.28 20.64 -1.41
N MET A 320 6.01 20.53 -1.02
CA MET A 320 5.55 20.93 0.31
C MET A 320 6.23 20.14 1.44
N LYS A 321 6.51 18.85 1.23
CA LYS A 321 7.26 18.03 2.19
C LYS A 321 8.71 18.49 2.33
N ALA A 322 9.37 18.83 1.22
CA ALA A 322 10.73 19.36 1.24
C ALA A 322 10.78 20.71 1.97
N GLU A 323 9.88 21.64 1.65
CA GLU A 323 9.80 22.95 2.32
C GLU A 323 9.51 22.81 3.83
N LYS A 324 8.65 21.85 4.23
CA LYS A 324 8.39 21.54 5.64
C LYS A 324 9.62 20.96 6.35
N PHE A 325 10.42 20.14 5.67
CA PHE A 325 11.65 19.58 6.22
C PHE A 325 12.69 20.69 6.43
N GLU A 326 12.89 21.56 5.44
CA GLU A 326 13.78 22.71 5.55
C GLU A 326 13.37 23.70 6.65
N LEU A 327 12.06 23.88 6.85
CA LEU A 327 11.54 24.72 7.93
C LEU A 327 11.82 24.10 9.30
N LYS A 328 11.68 22.77 9.44
CA LYS A 328 12.04 22.05 10.67
C LYS A 328 13.53 22.14 10.97
N GLU A 329 14.40 21.98 9.98
CA GLU A 329 15.85 22.14 10.17
C GLU A 329 16.25 23.56 10.56
N ARG A 330 15.59 24.58 10.00
CA ARG A 330 15.79 25.97 10.42
C ARG A 330 15.36 26.18 11.87
N HIS A 331 14.18 25.69 12.23
CA HIS A 331 13.68 25.83 13.60
C HIS A 331 14.59 25.15 14.63
N THR A 332 15.14 23.96 14.33
CA THR A 332 16.09 23.30 15.25
C THR A 332 17.43 24.05 15.34
N LYS A 333 17.92 24.65 14.25
CA LYS A 333 19.11 25.51 14.27
C LYS A 333 18.87 26.78 15.09
N ASP A 334 17.70 27.40 14.96
CA ASP A 334 17.35 28.60 15.71
C ASP A 334 17.21 28.31 17.20
N LEU A 335 16.59 27.18 17.58
CA LEU A 335 16.51 26.74 18.97
C LEU A 335 17.89 26.50 19.60
N LYS A 336 18.85 25.95 18.83
CA LYS A 336 20.24 25.79 19.30
C LYS A 336 20.92 27.12 19.53
N LYS A 337 20.73 28.09 18.62
CA LYS A 337 21.27 29.45 18.78
C LYS A 337 20.66 30.16 19.98
N GLU A 338 19.36 29.97 20.23
CA GLU A 338 18.67 30.51 21.40
C GLU A 338 19.26 29.95 22.71
N GLN A 339 19.52 28.64 22.76
CA GLN A 339 20.22 28.01 23.89
C GLN A 339 21.64 28.54 24.09
N GLU A 340 22.40 28.76 23.02
CA GLU A 340 23.74 29.36 23.09
C GLU A 340 23.70 30.81 23.60
N VAL A 341 22.71 31.60 23.18
CA VAL A 341 22.50 32.97 23.67
C VAL A 341 22.16 32.95 25.16
N ASP A 342 21.25 32.08 25.60
CA ASP A 342 20.91 31.93 27.03
C ASP A 342 22.14 31.55 27.88
N GLU A 343 23.01 30.67 27.36
CA GLU A 343 24.24 30.28 28.05
C GLU A 343 25.23 31.46 28.14
N LEU A 344 25.38 32.23 27.07
CA LEU A 344 26.22 33.43 27.04
C LEU A 344 25.69 34.52 27.97
N GLU A 345 24.38 34.73 28.04
CA GLU A 345 23.76 35.68 28.98
C GLU A 345 24.02 35.29 30.43
N ARG A 346 23.90 34.00 30.77
CA ARG A 346 24.26 33.49 32.11
C ARG A 346 25.73 33.74 32.43
N LYS A 347 26.65 33.47 31.50
CA LYS A 347 28.08 33.75 31.68
C LYS A 347 28.36 35.23 31.87
N CYS A 348 27.70 36.09 31.09
CA CYS A 348 27.83 37.54 31.19
C CYS A 348 27.35 38.05 32.56
N LYS A 349 26.25 37.51 33.08
CA LYS A 349 25.74 37.83 34.42
C LYS A 349 26.72 37.44 35.53
N VAL A 350 27.29 36.23 35.47
CA VAL A 350 28.31 35.78 36.43
C VAL A 350 29.56 36.69 36.39
N GLN A 351 29.99 37.11 35.19
CA GLN A 351 31.12 38.04 35.05
C GLN A 351 30.80 39.43 35.60
N GLN A 352 29.57 39.93 35.42
CA GLN A 352 29.13 41.20 36.01
C GLN A 352 29.16 41.15 37.54
N ASP A 353 28.69 40.05 38.13
CA ASP A 353 28.70 39.85 39.59
C ASP A 353 30.15 39.81 40.12
N GLN A 354 31.06 39.09 39.45
CA GLN A 354 32.49 39.08 39.79
C GLN A 354 33.15 40.47 39.69
N ILE A 355 32.82 41.25 38.66
CA ILE A 355 33.33 42.62 38.52
C ILE A 355 32.80 43.50 39.67
N PHE A 356 31.55 43.29 40.09
CA PHE A 356 30.97 44.02 41.21
C PHE A 356 31.67 43.70 42.54
N GLU A 357 31.96 42.43 42.81
CA GLU A 357 32.72 42.00 44.00
C GLU A 357 34.15 42.59 44.00
N LEU A 358 34.87 42.47 42.88
CA LEU A 358 36.22 43.04 42.75
C LEU A 358 36.23 44.57 42.93
N LYS A 359 35.18 45.26 42.49
CA LYS A 359 35.03 46.71 42.74
C LYS A 359 34.82 47.02 44.21
N GLN A 360 34.07 46.21 44.95
CA GLN A 360 33.92 46.39 46.40
C GLN A 360 35.25 46.18 47.12
N GLU A 361 35.97 45.09 46.79
CA GLU A 361 37.29 44.81 47.38
C GLU A 361 38.28 45.95 47.09
N MET A 362 38.35 46.42 45.85
CA MET A 362 39.18 47.57 45.48
C MET A 362 38.85 48.82 46.30
N THR A 363 37.57 49.05 46.58
CA THR A 363 37.13 50.20 47.39
C THR A 363 37.60 50.07 48.84
N ILE A 364 37.51 48.88 49.42
CA ILE A 364 37.96 48.57 50.78
C ILE A 364 39.48 48.74 50.87
N VAL A 365 40.24 48.11 49.98
CA VAL A 365 41.71 48.20 49.96
C VAL A 365 42.16 49.64 49.78
N THR A 366 41.50 50.42 48.94
CA THR A 366 41.80 51.85 48.76
C THR A 366 41.58 52.63 50.06
N ALA A 367 40.51 52.34 50.81
CA ALA A 367 40.25 52.99 52.09
C ALA A 367 41.30 52.60 53.15
N GLU A 368 41.68 51.33 53.23
CA GLU A 368 42.73 50.85 54.15
C GLU A 368 44.08 51.51 53.86
N LEU A 369 44.46 51.59 52.59
CA LEU A 369 45.69 52.25 52.17
C LEU A 369 45.68 53.74 52.55
N LYS A 370 44.57 54.45 52.33
CA LYS A 370 44.43 55.85 52.76
C LYS A 370 44.58 55.99 54.28
N MET A 371 44.00 55.08 55.06
CA MET A 371 44.11 55.10 56.52
C MET A 371 45.56 54.85 56.99
N ARG A 372 46.26 53.88 56.37
CA ARG A 372 47.68 53.63 56.66
C ARG A 372 48.56 54.83 56.30
N ILE A 373 48.30 55.49 55.17
CA ILE A 373 49.01 56.72 54.79
C ILE A 373 48.81 57.80 55.85
N ALA A 374 47.57 58.05 56.28
CA ALA A 374 47.30 59.03 57.35
C ALA A 374 48.01 58.68 58.68
N GLN A 375 47.99 57.41 59.09
CA GLN A 375 48.69 56.95 60.30
C GLN A 375 50.21 57.14 60.21
N THR A 376 50.79 56.87 59.03
CA THR A 376 52.24 57.06 58.80
C THR A 376 52.62 58.53 58.74
N GLU A 377 51.79 59.39 58.16
CA GLU A 377 51.97 60.85 58.20
C GLU A 377 51.96 61.39 59.63
N ASP A 378 51.04 60.91 60.48
CA ASP A 378 50.98 61.29 61.89
C ASP A 378 52.18 60.78 62.70
N LEU A 379 52.62 59.55 62.46
CA LEU A 379 53.84 58.99 63.06
C LEU A 379 55.08 59.80 62.66
N ILE A 380 55.20 60.18 61.39
CA ILE A 380 56.30 61.03 60.90
C ILE A 380 56.23 62.41 61.57
N ARG A 381 55.03 62.99 61.72
CA ARG A 381 54.84 64.28 62.39
C ARG A 381 55.20 64.21 63.88
N CYS A 382 54.84 63.13 64.56
CA CYS A 382 55.25 62.85 65.94
C CYS A 382 56.76 62.63 66.07
N TYR A 383 57.38 61.91 65.14
CA TYR A 383 58.83 61.69 65.11
C TYR A 383 59.60 63.00 64.91
N ILE A 384 59.12 63.88 64.02
CA ILE A 384 59.69 65.23 63.82
C ILE A 384 59.60 66.03 65.13
N LYS A 385 58.43 66.06 65.79
CA LYS A 385 58.27 66.73 67.09
C LYS A 385 59.14 66.13 68.20
N CYS A 386 59.32 64.81 68.23
CA CYS A 386 60.13 64.13 69.24
C CYS A 386 61.64 64.39 69.02
N LYS A 387 62.07 64.50 67.76
CA LYS A 387 63.43 64.90 67.39
C LYS A 387 63.75 66.33 67.81
N ASP A 388 62.79 67.25 67.69
CA ASP A 388 62.92 68.63 68.16
C ASP A 388 63.02 68.70 69.70
N TYR A 389 62.35 67.78 70.42
CA TYR A 389 62.42 67.65 71.88
C TYR A 389 63.76 67.03 72.36
N TYR A 390 64.28 66.01 71.66
CA TYR A 390 65.57 65.38 71.98
C TYR A 390 66.79 66.27 71.67
N TYR A 391 66.67 67.17 70.68
CA TYR A 391 67.68 68.17 70.36
C TYR A 391 67.89 69.19 71.50
N TYR A 392 66.88 69.41 72.35
CA TYR A 392 66.95 70.30 73.51
C TYR A 392 67.57 69.64 74.75
N TYR A 393 67.52 68.31 74.86
CA TYR A 393 67.96 67.57 76.07
C TYR A 393 69.39 67.02 75.98
N CYS A 394 69.88 66.66 74.79
CA CYS A 394 71.22 66.05 74.62
C CYS A 394 72.38 67.05 74.44
N LYS A 395 72.18 68.35 74.74
CA LYS A 395 73.21 69.39 74.60
C LYS A 395 74.19 69.50 75.77
N CYS A 396 74.09 68.64 76.81
CA CYS A 396 74.84 68.81 78.05
C CYS A 396 75.74 67.67 78.56
N ILE A 397 75.95 66.52 77.87
CA ILE A 397 76.82 65.46 78.42
C ILE A 397 77.75 64.82 77.36
N CYS A 398 79.05 65.12 77.49
CA CYS A 398 80.25 64.41 77.01
C CYS A 398 80.69 64.51 75.52
N GLY A 399 81.61 65.45 75.25
CA GLY A 399 82.32 65.67 73.99
C GLY A 399 83.59 64.84 73.77
N HIS A 400 83.51 63.51 73.84
CA HIS A 400 84.57 62.65 73.26
C HIS A 400 84.03 61.47 72.41
N LEU A 401 82.74 61.13 72.51
CA LEU A 401 82.07 60.19 71.60
C LEU A 401 81.40 60.90 70.40
N HIS A 402 81.34 62.24 70.41
CA HIS A 402 80.54 63.05 69.48
C HIS A 402 81.09 63.04 68.05
N LEU A 403 82.41 63.05 67.85
CA LEU A 403 82.99 63.12 66.50
C LEU A 403 82.85 61.80 65.74
N PHE A 404 83.07 60.66 66.42
CA PHE A 404 82.94 59.33 65.85
C PHE A 404 81.47 58.98 65.55
N LEU A 405 80.56 59.26 66.48
CA LEU A 405 79.12 59.10 66.23
C LEU A 405 78.63 60.05 65.12
N CYS A 406 79.06 61.32 65.07
CA CYS A 406 78.64 62.23 63.99
C CYS A 406 79.14 61.78 62.61
N GLN A 407 80.34 61.20 62.50
CA GLN A 407 80.83 60.61 61.26
C GLN A 407 80.04 59.36 60.87
N GLU A 408 79.83 58.41 61.79
CA GLU A 408 79.07 57.18 61.51
C GLU A 408 77.59 57.46 61.22
N LEU A 409 76.97 58.41 61.92
CA LEU A 409 75.58 58.81 61.69
C LEU A 409 75.43 59.56 60.36
N SER A 410 76.43 60.36 59.96
CA SER A 410 76.47 60.98 58.62
C SER A 410 76.66 59.93 57.52
N ARG A 411 77.49 58.91 57.74
CA ARG A 411 77.71 57.80 56.82
C ARG A 411 76.47 56.92 56.66
N VAL A 412 75.82 56.54 57.76
CA VAL A 412 74.58 55.74 57.72
C VAL A 412 73.44 56.55 57.08
N LYS A 413 73.34 57.86 57.38
CA LYS A 413 72.35 58.74 56.75
C LYS A 413 72.58 58.91 55.26
N SER A 414 73.82 59.05 54.79
CA SER A 414 74.11 59.14 53.36
C SER A 414 73.77 57.84 52.64
N VAL A 415 74.14 56.68 53.19
CA VAL A 415 73.80 55.36 52.63
C VAL A 415 72.28 55.18 52.57
N SER A 416 71.56 55.43 53.68
CA SER A 416 70.10 55.29 53.73
C SER A 416 69.37 56.21 52.75
N ILE A 417 69.84 57.45 52.55
CA ILE A 417 69.29 58.37 51.53
C ILE A 417 69.53 57.82 50.13
N THR A 418 70.73 57.29 49.84
CA THR A 418 71.01 56.73 48.51
C THR A 418 70.22 55.45 48.22
N GLU A 419 70.03 54.58 49.21
CA GLU A 419 69.20 53.37 49.08
C GLU A 419 67.73 53.73 48.89
N ARG A 420 67.23 54.73 49.64
CA ARG A 420 65.87 55.26 49.45
C ARG A 420 65.68 55.85 48.06
N ALA A 421 66.62 56.64 47.56
CA ALA A 421 66.55 57.22 46.23
C ALA A 421 66.51 56.14 45.14
N LYS A 422 67.33 55.09 45.27
CA LYS A 422 67.30 53.92 44.36
C LYS A 422 65.96 53.18 44.42
N ALA A 423 65.42 52.95 45.61
CA ALA A 423 64.11 52.31 45.79
C ALA A 423 62.96 53.15 45.21
N GLU A 424 63.00 54.48 45.37
CA GLU A 424 62.02 55.41 44.78
C GLU A 424 62.12 55.43 43.24
N GLU A 425 63.32 55.36 42.68
CA GLU A 425 63.54 55.25 41.22
C GLU A 425 62.99 53.94 40.65
N GLU A 426 63.29 52.80 41.28
CA GLU A 426 62.76 51.50 40.85
C GLU A 426 61.23 51.42 41.00
N LEU A 427 60.67 52.00 42.07
CA LEU A 427 59.22 52.12 42.24
C LEU A 427 58.58 52.97 41.13
N MET A 428 59.22 54.06 40.70
CA MET A 428 58.77 54.90 39.59
C MET A 428 58.80 54.12 38.27
N LYS A 429 59.85 53.33 38.00
CA LYS A 429 59.94 52.46 36.82
C LYS A 429 58.82 51.43 36.80
N VAL A 430 58.62 50.69 37.88
CA VAL A 430 57.55 49.68 37.98
C VAL A 430 56.17 50.32 37.81
N ARG A 431 55.89 51.46 38.47
CA ARG A 431 54.62 52.19 38.30
C ARG A 431 54.38 52.64 36.86
N SER A 432 55.42 53.13 36.18
CA SER A 432 55.31 53.55 34.79
C SER A 432 55.02 52.36 33.85
N GLN A 433 55.64 51.21 34.11
CA GLN A 433 55.43 49.98 33.35
C GLN A 433 54.02 49.43 33.55
N VAL A 434 53.56 49.31 34.80
CA VAL A 434 52.19 48.85 35.10
C VAL A 434 51.15 49.76 34.44
N ARG A 435 51.34 51.09 34.48
CA ARG A 435 50.44 52.04 33.84
C ARG A 435 50.37 51.86 32.33
N LEU A 436 51.50 51.58 31.68
CA LEU A 436 51.56 51.33 30.24
C LEU A 436 50.86 50.01 29.88
N GLU A 437 51.10 48.95 30.66
CA GLU A 437 50.44 47.64 30.47
C GLU A 437 48.91 47.74 30.68
N GLU A 438 48.45 48.48 31.68
CA GLU A 438 47.02 48.75 31.90
C GLU A 438 46.40 49.54 30.73
N GLN A 439 47.10 50.57 30.24
CA GLN A 439 46.61 51.37 29.11
C GLN A 439 46.51 50.53 27.82
N GLN A 440 47.47 49.64 27.56
CA GLN A 440 47.42 48.70 26.44
C GLN A 440 46.27 47.69 26.58
N ARG A 441 46.07 47.13 27.78
CA ARG A 441 44.95 46.21 28.06
C ARG A 441 43.60 46.89 27.88
N LEU A 442 43.44 48.12 28.35
CA LEU A 442 42.22 48.91 28.17
C LEU A 442 41.93 49.14 26.68
N SER A 443 42.93 49.59 25.91
CA SER A 443 42.78 49.79 24.46
C SER A 443 42.36 48.51 23.74
N HIS A 444 42.94 47.36 24.12
CA HIS A 444 42.57 46.08 23.53
C HIS A 444 41.14 45.65 23.89
N LEU A 445 40.72 45.87 25.13
CA LEU A 445 39.35 45.58 25.57
C LEU A 445 38.32 46.49 24.90
N GLU A 446 38.64 47.77 24.68
CA GLU A 446 37.79 48.71 23.95
C GLU A 446 37.59 48.30 22.49
N GLU A 447 38.66 47.87 21.82
CA GLU A 447 38.58 47.37 20.45
C GLU A 447 37.75 46.08 20.36
N LYS A 448 37.95 45.15 21.30
CA LYS A 448 37.14 43.93 21.39
C LYS A 448 35.66 44.23 21.64
N LEU A 449 35.36 45.18 22.52
CA LEU A 449 33.99 45.62 22.79
C LEU A 449 33.34 46.23 21.54
N ARG A 450 34.09 47.01 20.76
CA ARG A 450 33.62 47.59 19.50
C ARG A 450 33.25 46.51 18.48
N LEU A 451 34.12 45.51 18.30
CA LEU A 451 33.85 44.38 17.38
C LEU A 451 32.63 43.56 17.82
N LEU A 452 32.49 43.30 19.12
CA LEU A 452 31.31 42.60 19.66
C LEU A 452 30.03 43.39 19.44
N THR A 453 30.08 44.72 19.61
CA THR A 453 28.94 45.61 19.38
C THR A 453 28.51 45.56 17.91
N GLN A 454 29.47 45.62 16.97
CA GLN A 454 29.19 45.50 15.55
C GLN A 454 28.56 44.14 15.21
N SER A 455 29.13 43.04 15.70
CA SER A 455 28.60 41.70 15.45
C SER A 455 27.19 41.50 16.02
N ARG A 456 26.90 42.09 17.19
CA ARG A 456 25.56 42.11 17.78
C ARG A 456 24.58 42.86 16.88
N ASP A 457 24.95 44.05 16.41
CA ASP A 457 24.08 44.89 15.59
C ASP A 457 23.81 44.23 14.22
N GLU A 458 24.80 43.59 13.61
CA GLU A 458 24.64 42.77 12.40
C GLU A 458 23.67 41.60 12.63
N SER A 459 23.82 40.88 13.74
CA SER A 459 22.92 39.78 14.11
C SER A 459 21.50 40.25 14.38
N GLN A 460 21.33 41.42 15.01
CA GLN A 460 20.04 42.03 15.28
C GLN A 460 19.35 42.45 13.97
N ASN A 461 20.08 43.01 13.02
CA ASN A 461 19.57 43.35 11.69
C ASN A 461 19.15 42.09 10.90
N HIS A 462 19.88 40.99 11.00
CA HIS A 462 19.45 39.73 10.40
C HIS A 462 18.15 39.19 11.05
N CYS A 463 18.02 39.29 12.37
CA CYS A 463 16.81 38.88 13.08
C CYS A 463 15.58 39.71 12.66
N THR A 464 15.73 41.03 12.51
CA THR A 464 14.63 41.90 12.08
C THR A 464 14.20 41.60 10.64
N GLN A 465 15.16 41.40 9.72
CA GLN A 465 14.87 40.97 8.35
C GLN A 465 14.12 39.63 8.32
N GLN A 466 14.57 38.64 9.10
CA GLN A 466 13.89 37.35 9.19
C GLN A 466 12.47 37.48 9.72
N LYS A 467 12.23 38.29 10.75
CA LYS A 467 10.88 38.56 11.27
C LYS A 467 9.97 39.17 10.21
N GLN A 468 10.48 40.09 9.39
CA GLN A 468 9.72 40.67 8.29
C GLN A 468 9.36 39.61 7.23
N THR A 469 10.31 38.77 6.82
CA THR A 469 10.05 37.68 5.87
C THR A 469 9.03 36.67 6.42
N ILE A 470 9.09 36.35 7.72
CA ILE A 470 8.10 35.47 8.37
C ILE A 470 6.71 36.10 8.30
N SER A 471 6.59 37.40 8.59
CA SER A 471 5.31 38.11 8.51
C SER A 471 4.72 38.10 7.09
N GLU A 472 5.56 38.27 6.06
CA GLU A 472 5.12 38.19 4.66
C GLU A 472 4.66 36.78 4.26
N LEU A 473 5.37 35.75 4.72
CA LEU A 473 4.98 34.36 4.48
C LEU A 473 3.69 34.00 5.22
N GLN A 474 3.50 34.49 6.45
CA GLN A 474 2.25 34.32 7.19
C GLN A 474 1.06 34.97 6.45
N ALA A 475 1.22 36.18 5.93
CA ALA A 475 0.18 36.83 5.13
C ALA A 475 -0.17 36.03 3.86
N LYS A 476 0.83 35.49 3.15
CA LYS A 476 0.62 34.62 1.99
C LYS A 476 -0.10 33.32 2.37
N ASN A 477 0.29 32.70 3.49
CA ASN A 477 -0.33 31.47 3.96
C ASN A 477 -1.81 31.69 4.33
N ASN A 478 -2.13 32.81 4.98
CA ASN A 478 -3.51 33.17 5.29
C ASN A 478 -4.35 33.36 4.01
N LYS A 479 -3.79 34.01 2.99
CA LYS A 479 -4.45 34.15 1.68
C LYS A 479 -4.72 32.80 1.01
N LEU A 480 -3.73 31.92 0.97
CA LEU A 480 -3.89 30.58 0.41
C LEU A 480 -4.89 29.74 1.20
N THR A 481 -4.93 29.89 2.52
CA THR A 481 -5.91 29.21 3.38
C THR A 481 -7.34 29.61 3.00
N PHE A 482 -7.58 30.91 2.79
CA PHE A 482 -8.87 31.42 2.33
C PHE A 482 -9.26 30.89 0.94
N GLU A 483 -8.30 30.82 0.01
CA GLU A 483 -8.55 30.23 -1.32
C GLU A 483 -8.91 28.73 -1.22
N VAL A 484 -8.24 27.98 -0.35
CA VAL A 484 -8.55 26.56 -0.11
C VAL A 484 -9.94 26.38 0.51
N GLU A 485 -10.34 27.24 1.44
CA GLU A 485 -11.70 27.22 2.01
C GLU A 485 -12.75 27.54 0.95
N GLY A 486 -12.50 28.51 0.08
CA GLY A 486 -13.38 28.81 -1.06
C GLY A 486 -13.52 27.62 -2.02
N LEU A 487 -12.43 26.93 -2.34
CA LEU A 487 -12.46 25.73 -3.17
C LEU A 487 -13.21 24.57 -2.51
N LYS A 488 -13.07 24.40 -1.18
CA LYS A 488 -13.84 23.39 -0.44
C LYS A 488 -15.34 23.66 -0.52
N HIS A 489 -15.77 24.89 -0.27
CA HIS A 489 -17.18 25.26 -0.42
C HIS A 489 -17.70 24.98 -1.84
N ARG A 490 -16.89 25.27 -2.87
CA ARG A 490 -17.28 24.97 -4.25
C ARG A 490 -17.40 23.48 -4.53
N ILE A 491 -16.54 22.66 -3.93
CA ILE A 491 -16.63 21.20 -4.02
C ILE A 491 -17.91 20.70 -3.35
N ASP A 492 -18.25 21.22 -2.17
CA ASP A 492 -19.46 20.84 -1.44
C ASP A 492 -20.73 21.21 -2.22
N GLU A 493 -20.78 22.39 -2.83
CA GLU A 493 -21.86 22.80 -3.73
C GLU A 493 -22.03 21.82 -4.91
N LEU A 494 -20.93 21.46 -5.57
CA LEU A 494 -20.95 20.51 -6.69
C LEU A 494 -21.40 19.11 -6.23
N PHE A 495 -21.00 18.67 -5.04
CA PHE A 495 -21.48 17.40 -4.48
C PHE A 495 -22.99 17.44 -4.24
N GLN A 496 -23.52 18.55 -3.75
CA GLN A 496 -24.96 18.71 -3.50
C GLN A 496 -25.74 18.74 -4.83
N GLU A 497 -25.23 19.42 -5.86
CA GLU A 497 -25.82 19.40 -7.21
C GLU A 497 -25.81 17.99 -7.82
N MET A 498 -24.70 17.27 -7.71
CA MET A 498 -24.58 15.88 -8.19
C MET A 498 -25.56 14.95 -7.47
N SER A 499 -25.66 15.04 -6.14
CA SER A 499 -26.62 14.27 -5.36
C SER A 499 -28.06 14.59 -5.75
N GLY A 500 -28.38 15.85 -6.05
CA GLY A 500 -29.70 16.25 -6.54
C GLY A 500 -30.03 15.59 -7.88
N LYS A 501 -29.08 15.60 -8.83
CA LYS A 501 -29.23 14.95 -10.14
C LYS A 501 -29.35 13.43 -10.03
N ASP A 502 -28.60 12.80 -9.14
CA ASP A 502 -28.70 11.36 -8.90
C ASP A 502 -30.09 11.00 -8.37
N GLN A 503 -30.61 11.78 -7.42
CA GLN A 503 -31.96 11.57 -6.90
C GLN A 503 -33.03 11.75 -7.99
N GLU A 504 -32.91 12.78 -8.83
CA GLU A 504 -33.80 13.01 -9.97
C GLU A 504 -33.78 11.80 -10.93
N LYS A 505 -32.59 11.32 -11.29
CA LYS A 505 -32.44 10.13 -12.16
C LYS A 505 -33.02 8.87 -11.52
N VAL A 506 -32.86 8.66 -10.22
CA VAL A 506 -33.49 7.56 -9.50
C VAL A 506 -35.01 7.66 -9.55
N THR A 507 -35.59 8.85 -9.40
CA THR A 507 -37.04 9.04 -9.52
C THR A 507 -37.54 8.76 -10.94
N GLU A 508 -36.80 9.17 -11.97
CA GLU A 508 -37.12 8.96 -13.37
C GLU A 508 -37.09 7.47 -13.72
N VAL A 509 -36.05 6.75 -13.28
CA VAL A 509 -35.93 5.28 -13.44
C VAL A 509 -37.06 4.55 -12.71
N ASN A 510 -37.41 4.98 -11.49
CA ASN A 510 -38.50 4.39 -10.74
C ASN A 510 -39.85 4.58 -11.45
N LYS A 511 -40.09 5.75 -12.05
CA LYS A 511 -41.29 6.03 -12.85
C LYS A 511 -41.39 5.09 -14.05
N VAL A 512 -40.32 4.98 -14.84
CA VAL A 512 -40.27 4.07 -16.00
C VAL A 512 -40.47 2.61 -15.57
N ARG A 513 -39.91 2.21 -14.42
CA ARG A 513 -40.09 0.86 -13.87
C ARG A 513 -41.56 0.58 -13.54
N VAL A 514 -42.27 1.54 -12.95
CA VAL A 514 -43.71 1.39 -12.64
C VAL A 514 -44.52 1.27 -13.93
N GLU A 515 -44.28 2.12 -14.91
CA GLU A 515 -44.95 2.08 -16.23
C GLU A 515 -44.74 0.73 -16.93
N LEU A 516 -43.51 0.20 -16.92
CA LEU A 516 -43.21 -1.13 -17.47
C LEU A 516 -43.93 -2.24 -16.70
N GLN A 517 -44.05 -2.12 -15.38
CA GLN A 517 -44.70 -3.12 -14.55
C GLN A 517 -46.22 -3.15 -14.76
N GLU A 518 -46.85 -2.00 -14.98
CA GLU A 518 -48.24 -1.91 -15.43
C GLU A 518 -48.44 -2.55 -16.81
N GLN A 519 -47.55 -2.28 -17.77
CA GLN A 519 -47.60 -2.91 -19.10
C GLN A 519 -47.47 -4.43 -19.03
N ILE A 520 -46.55 -4.94 -18.20
CA ILE A 520 -46.42 -6.38 -17.96
C ILE A 520 -47.71 -6.95 -17.37
N GLY A 521 -48.33 -6.25 -16.41
CA GLY A 521 -49.61 -6.66 -15.83
C GLY A 521 -50.74 -6.73 -16.87
N HIS A 522 -50.84 -5.73 -17.75
CA HIS A 522 -51.79 -5.74 -18.86
C HIS A 522 -51.57 -6.92 -19.81
N LEU A 523 -50.33 -7.17 -20.23
CA LEU A 523 -50.00 -8.30 -21.11
C LEU A 523 -50.27 -9.66 -20.45
N GLN A 524 -50.06 -9.78 -19.15
CA GLN A 524 -50.38 -11.00 -18.39
C GLN A 524 -51.90 -11.23 -18.33
N ALA A 525 -52.69 -10.18 -18.09
CA ALA A 525 -54.15 -10.27 -18.09
C ALA A 525 -54.68 -10.66 -19.48
N GLU A 526 -54.14 -10.07 -20.55
CA GLU A 526 -54.50 -10.41 -21.93
C GLU A 526 -54.11 -11.85 -22.29
N ARG A 527 -52.95 -12.32 -21.82
CA ARG A 527 -52.58 -13.73 -21.99
C ARG A 527 -53.55 -14.68 -21.27
N ALA A 528 -53.99 -14.34 -20.06
CA ALA A 528 -54.96 -15.15 -19.32
C ALA A 528 -56.33 -15.21 -20.03
N THR A 529 -56.79 -14.11 -20.63
CA THR A 529 -58.02 -14.12 -21.43
C THR A 529 -57.85 -14.95 -22.71
N GLN A 530 -56.70 -14.88 -23.38
CA GLN A 530 -56.37 -15.73 -24.53
C GLN A 530 -56.37 -17.22 -24.16
N GLU A 531 -55.80 -17.60 -23.01
CA GLU A 531 -55.85 -18.98 -22.53
C GLU A 531 -57.30 -19.45 -22.27
N GLY A 532 -58.13 -18.60 -21.67
CA GLY A 532 -59.56 -18.89 -21.47
C GLY A 532 -60.34 -19.05 -22.80
N PHE A 533 -60.03 -18.24 -23.82
CA PHE A 533 -60.61 -18.44 -25.16
C PHE A 533 -60.17 -19.76 -25.79
N LYS A 534 -58.89 -20.13 -25.63
CA LYS A 534 -58.34 -21.39 -26.13
C LYS A 534 -59.05 -22.60 -25.52
N GLU A 535 -59.36 -22.52 -24.23
CA GLU A 535 -60.10 -23.57 -23.52
C GLU A 535 -61.56 -23.67 -24.00
N LYS A 536 -62.24 -22.53 -24.20
CA LYS A 536 -63.58 -22.50 -24.82
C LYS A 536 -63.58 -23.09 -26.22
N ILE A 537 -62.59 -22.77 -27.06
CA ILE A 537 -62.44 -23.34 -28.40
C ILE A 537 -62.29 -24.86 -28.31
N SER A 538 -61.41 -25.37 -27.44
CA SER A 538 -61.24 -26.82 -27.23
C SER A 538 -62.53 -27.52 -26.77
N THR A 539 -63.36 -26.82 -25.98
CA THR A 539 -64.64 -27.35 -25.50
C THR A 539 -65.67 -27.41 -26.62
N LEU A 540 -65.78 -26.34 -27.43
CA LEU A 540 -66.65 -26.29 -28.60
C LEU A 540 -66.25 -27.33 -29.65
N GLU A 541 -64.95 -27.51 -29.92
CA GLU A 541 -64.46 -28.56 -30.82
C GLU A 541 -64.86 -29.96 -30.36
N ARG A 542 -64.80 -30.23 -29.04
CA ARG A 542 -65.27 -31.49 -28.46
C ARG A 542 -66.77 -31.69 -28.63
N GLN A 543 -67.58 -30.65 -28.39
CA GLN A 543 -69.03 -30.70 -28.59
C GLN A 543 -69.39 -30.94 -30.06
N LEU A 544 -68.73 -30.24 -30.99
CA LEU A 544 -68.97 -30.36 -32.42
C LEU A 544 -68.60 -31.77 -32.92
N LYS A 545 -67.51 -32.35 -32.41
CA LYS A 545 -67.13 -33.74 -32.68
C LYS A 545 -68.15 -34.75 -32.13
N ALA A 546 -68.68 -34.51 -30.93
CA ALA A 546 -69.73 -35.37 -30.35
C ALA A 546 -71.04 -35.29 -31.15
N GLN A 547 -71.47 -34.10 -31.58
CA GLN A 547 -72.63 -33.92 -32.45
C GLN A 547 -72.42 -34.59 -33.82
N SER A 548 -71.24 -34.43 -34.42
CA SER A 548 -70.92 -35.07 -35.70
C SER A 548 -71.01 -36.60 -35.60
N ASN A 549 -70.48 -37.18 -34.52
CA ASN A 549 -70.60 -38.63 -34.26
C ASN A 549 -72.07 -39.06 -34.07
N SER A 550 -72.85 -38.32 -33.28
CA SER A 550 -74.27 -38.62 -33.07
C SER A 550 -75.08 -38.53 -34.36
N HIS A 551 -74.83 -37.52 -35.21
CA HIS A 551 -75.46 -37.42 -36.52
C HIS A 551 -75.08 -38.57 -37.44
N ARG A 552 -73.81 -38.98 -37.42
CA ARG A 552 -73.33 -40.14 -38.18
C ARG A 552 -74.01 -41.43 -37.73
N ASP A 553 -74.16 -41.66 -36.43
CA ASP A 553 -74.85 -42.85 -35.89
C ASP A 553 -76.34 -42.84 -36.28
N ALA A 554 -77.01 -41.69 -36.18
CA ALA A 554 -78.40 -41.55 -36.61
C ALA A 554 -78.58 -41.78 -38.13
N LEU A 555 -77.61 -41.37 -38.95
CA LEU A 555 -77.58 -41.67 -40.39
C LEU A 555 -77.46 -43.17 -40.65
N LEU A 556 -76.57 -43.87 -39.93
CA LEU A 556 -76.41 -45.32 -40.04
C LEU A 556 -77.69 -46.07 -39.63
N ASP A 557 -78.37 -45.62 -38.58
CA ASP A 557 -79.67 -46.17 -38.17
C ASP A 557 -80.73 -45.99 -39.27
N LYS A 558 -80.77 -44.80 -39.90
CA LYS A 558 -81.69 -44.53 -41.02
C LYS A 558 -81.36 -45.32 -42.27
N GLU A 559 -80.08 -45.52 -42.58
CA GLU A 559 -79.64 -46.40 -43.67
C GLU A 559 -80.07 -47.86 -43.42
N SER A 560 -79.98 -48.33 -42.17
CA SER A 560 -80.45 -49.66 -41.77
C SER A 560 -81.98 -49.80 -41.88
N GLU A 561 -82.74 -48.80 -41.45
CA GLU A 561 -84.20 -48.75 -41.65
C GLU A 561 -84.57 -48.76 -43.14
N LEU A 562 -83.89 -47.97 -43.97
CA LEU A 562 -84.11 -47.95 -45.42
C LEU A 562 -83.79 -49.31 -46.06
N ALA A 563 -82.70 -49.95 -45.67
CA ALA A 563 -82.36 -51.30 -46.14
C ALA A 563 -83.45 -52.32 -45.77
N SER A 564 -83.99 -52.25 -44.54
CA SER A 564 -85.10 -53.10 -44.11
C SER A 564 -86.38 -52.87 -44.92
N LEU A 565 -86.72 -51.60 -45.21
CA LEU A 565 -87.88 -51.25 -46.02
C LEU A 565 -87.71 -51.68 -47.47
N LEU A 566 -86.54 -51.51 -48.06
CA LEU A 566 -86.22 -51.99 -49.41
C LEU A 566 -86.37 -53.52 -49.50
N GLU A 567 -85.95 -54.26 -48.48
CA GLU A 567 -86.13 -55.72 -48.45
C GLU A 567 -87.62 -56.10 -48.34
N LYS A 568 -88.41 -55.36 -47.56
CA LYS A 568 -89.88 -55.56 -47.51
C LYS A 568 -90.54 -55.27 -48.85
N ILE A 569 -90.12 -54.21 -49.54
CA ILE A 569 -90.62 -53.88 -50.90
C ILE A 569 -90.25 -55.00 -51.86
N ARG A 570 -89.00 -55.48 -51.85
CA ARG A 570 -88.55 -56.61 -52.68
C ARG A 570 -89.39 -57.88 -52.44
N LEU A 571 -89.71 -58.20 -51.17
CA LEU A 571 -90.57 -59.32 -50.83
C LEU A 571 -92.00 -59.13 -51.36
N LYS A 572 -92.54 -57.90 -51.26
CA LYS A 572 -93.87 -57.55 -51.80
C LYS A 572 -93.92 -57.58 -53.32
N ASP A 573 -92.90 -57.10 -54.01
CA ASP A 573 -92.78 -57.21 -55.46
C ASP A 573 -92.71 -58.68 -55.88
N SER A 574 -92.00 -59.53 -55.13
CA SER A 574 -91.95 -60.98 -55.37
C SER A 574 -93.30 -61.66 -55.15
N GLU A 575 -94.12 -61.19 -54.20
CA GLU A 575 -95.51 -61.62 -54.04
C GLU A 575 -96.40 -61.14 -55.19
N ILE A 576 -96.26 -59.89 -55.64
CA ILE A 576 -97.02 -59.34 -56.77
C ILE A 576 -96.71 -60.09 -58.06
N VAL A 577 -95.44 -60.41 -58.32
CA VAL A 577 -95.03 -61.21 -59.48
C VAL A 577 -95.69 -62.59 -59.41
N ARG A 578 -95.67 -63.28 -58.25
CA ARG A 578 -96.38 -64.55 -58.07
C ARG A 578 -97.88 -64.43 -58.32
N MET A 579 -98.53 -63.40 -57.76
CA MET A 579 -99.96 -63.17 -58.01
C MET A 579 -100.26 -62.93 -59.49
N ARG A 580 -99.40 -62.18 -60.19
CA ARG A 580 -99.53 -61.94 -61.64
C ARG A 580 -99.32 -63.21 -62.45
N GLU A 581 -98.39 -64.08 -62.06
CA GLU A 581 -98.18 -65.39 -62.68
C GLU A 581 -99.40 -66.30 -62.46
N ASP A 582 -99.95 -66.34 -61.24
CA ASP A 582 -101.18 -67.07 -60.91
C ASP A 582 -102.39 -66.53 -61.69
N GLU A 583 -102.50 -65.20 -61.85
CA GLU A 583 -103.53 -64.57 -62.68
C GLU A 583 -103.33 -64.83 -64.17
N ALA A 584 -102.10 -64.78 -64.67
CA ALA A 584 -101.77 -65.14 -66.05
C ALA A 584 -102.09 -66.62 -66.32
N GLN A 585 -101.82 -67.51 -65.37
CA GLN A 585 -102.24 -68.91 -65.44
C GLN A 585 -103.76 -69.04 -65.46
N ARG A 586 -104.50 -68.34 -64.59
CA ARG A 586 -105.98 -68.31 -64.63
C ARG A 586 -106.52 -67.77 -65.94
N ALA A 587 -105.92 -66.70 -66.47
CA ALA A 587 -106.28 -66.13 -67.76
C ALA A 587 -105.99 -67.10 -68.91
N SER A 588 -104.89 -67.84 -68.85
CA SER A 588 -104.57 -68.92 -69.80
C SER A 588 -105.58 -70.07 -69.71
N PHE A 589 -105.98 -70.50 -68.52
CA PHE A 589 -107.06 -71.49 -68.33
C PHE A 589 -108.39 -71.01 -68.92
N LEU A 590 -108.75 -69.74 -68.69
CA LEU A 590 -109.93 -69.10 -69.29
C LEU A 590 -109.83 -69.00 -70.82
N GLN A 591 -108.67 -68.61 -71.35
CA GLN A 591 -108.43 -68.54 -72.79
C GLN A 591 -108.52 -69.92 -73.44
N ASN A 592 -107.98 -70.96 -72.79
CA ASN A 592 -108.11 -72.35 -73.25
C ASN A 592 -109.57 -72.86 -73.17
N ALA A 593 -110.33 -72.44 -72.15
CA ALA A 593 -111.76 -72.72 -72.06
C ALA A 593 -112.57 -72.00 -73.16
N ILE A 594 -112.22 -70.75 -73.48
CA ILE A 594 -112.83 -69.97 -74.57
C ILE A 594 -112.45 -70.54 -75.95
N LEU A 595 -111.19 -70.94 -76.17
CA LEU A 595 -110.77 -71.61 -77.41
C LEU A 595 -111.50 -72.95 -77.61
N SER A 596 -111.73 -73.68 -76.52
CA SER A 596 -112.53 -74.91 -76.54
C SER A 596 -114.02 -74.63 -76.85
N TYR A 597 -114.53 -73.44 -76.54
CA TYR A 597 -115.90 -73.02 -76.85
C TYR A 597 -116.04 -72.51 -78.29
N VAL A 598 -115.03 -71.81 -78.83
CA VAL A 598 -115.03 -71.26 -80.21
C VAL A 598 -114.79 -72.32 -81.28
N GLN A 599 -114.11 -73.43 -80.97
CA GLN A 599 -113.93 -74.55 -81.90
C GLN A 599 -115.13 -75.52 -81.99
N GLY A 600 -116.29 -75.14 -81.43
CA GLY A 600 -117.45 -76.02 -81.29
C GLY A 600 -118.81 -75.45 -81.71
N SER A 601 -118.96 -74.71 -82.82
CA SER A 601 -120.24 -74.67 -83.58
C SER A 601 -120.22 -73.90 -84.92
N PRO A 602 -121.03 -74.29 -85.94
CA PRO A 602 -120.93 -73.82 -87.34
C PRO A 602 -122.01 -72.80 -87.79
N LEU A 603 -121.83 -72.21 -89.00
CA LEU A 603 -122.64 -71.23 -89.79
C LEU A 603 -122.20 -69.76 -89.62
N GLY A 604 -122.03 -68.88 -90.62
CA GLY A 604 -122.19 -68.90 -92.08
C GLY A 604 -122.13 -67.44 -92.62
N LEU A 605 -121.48 -67.23 -93.78
CA LEU A 605 -121.69 -66.18 -94.82
C LEU A 605 -121.91 -64.68 -94.45
N LEU A 606 -121.03 -63.79 -94.95
CA LEU A 606 -121.31 -62.68 -95.91
C LEU A 606 -120.16 -61.64 -95.96
N THR A 607 -119.72 -61.30 -97.18
CA THR A 607 -118.78 -60.23 -97.59
C THR A 607 -119.57 -58.93 -97.92
N PRO A 608 -119.03 -57.82 -98.50
CA PRO A 608 -117.73 -57.11 -98.41
C PRO A 608 -117.90 -55.56 -98.26
N LYS A 609 -116.79 -54.79 -98.13
CA LYS A 609 -116.38 -53.64 -99.01
C LYS A 609 -115.68 -52.46 -98.30
N LYS A 610 -114.63 -52.01 -99.02
CA LYS A 610 -113.96 -50.70 -99.09
C LYS A 610 -112.91 -50.36 -98.04
#